data_AF-A0A7C3T869-F1
#
_entry.id   AF-A0A7C3T869-F1
#
_cell.length_a   1.000
_cell.length_b   1.000
_cell.length_c   1.000
_cell.angle_alpha   90.00
_cell.angle_beta   90.00
_cell.angle_gamma   90.00
#
_symmetry.space_group_name_H-M   'P 1'
#
loop_
_entity.id
_entity.type
_entity.pdbx_description
1 polymer ?
#
loop_
_entity_poly.entity_id
_entity_poly.type
_entity_poly.pdbx_seq_one_letter_code
_entity_poly.pdbx_strand_id
1 'polypeptide(L)'
;MAISFHCQHCGKQIEAPDGSGGRWGRCPGCHGKVYIPTLDQDVQDLKLAPLDESEEYRRRQMMAETFAITEEILKEKSTPITEDQTPTQLPDALVMPLPRMSDAELADEIVRYLRMVSDGDLEKAEMSCDIIVAHGKQALDILDRIALSQIPDQRLAGIPPHVLSGLIRDLRAKI
;
A
#
# COMPACT_ATOMS: atom_id res chain seq x y z
N MET A 1 -36.39 36.61 4.97
CA MET A 1 -34.92 36.55 4.88
C MET A 1 -34.56 35.65 3.69
N ALA A 2 -33.27 35.53 3.37
CA ALA A 2 -32.80 34.67 2.30
C ALA A 2 -31.80 33.65 2.90
N ILE A 3 -31.94 32.40 2.50
CA ILE A 3 -31.06 31.29 2.87
C ILE A 3 -29.90 31.30 1.88
N SER A 4 -28.70 31.64 2.36
CA SER A 4 -27.46 31.57 1.58
C SER A 4 -26.78 30.21 1.80
N PHE A 5 -26.58 29.44 0.73
CA PHE A 5 -25.89 28.14 0.80
C PHE A 5 -25.09 27.87 -0.48
N HIS A 6 -24.21 26.87 -0.45
CA HIS A 6 -23.36 26.53 -1.59
C HIS A 6 -23.93 25.34 -2.37
N CYS A 7 -23.85 25.39 -3.70
CA CYS A 7 -24.25 24.28 -4.56
C CYS A 7 -23.31 23.06 -4.39
N GLN A 8 -23.87 21.88 -4.11
CA GLN A 8 -23.09 20.63 -4.01
C GLN A 8 -22.42 20.19 -5.33
N HIS A 9 -22.88 20.70 -6.48
CA HIS A 9 -22.35 20.32 -7.79
C HIS A 9 -21.28 21.27 -8.31
N CYS A 10 -21.46 22.59 -8.14
CA CYS A 10 -20.55 23.59 -8.71
C CYS A 10 -19.93 24.54 -7.69
N GLY A 11 -20.26 24.41 -6.40
CA GLY A 11 -19.70 25.25 -5.32
C GLY A 11 -20.16 26.71 -5.32
N LYS A 12 -20.94 27.16 -6.31
CA LYS A 12 -21.44 28.54 -6.35
C LYS A 12 -22.40 28.82 -5.20
N GLN A 13 -22.30 30.00 -4.62
CA GLN A 13 -23.23 30.50 -3.62
C GLN A 13 -24.60 30.76 -4.28
N ILE A 14 -25.66 30.29 -3.64
CA ILE A 14 -27.05 30.43 -4.04
C ILE A 14 -27.80 31.11 -2.90
N GLU A 15 -28.62 32.09 -3.25
CA GLU A 15 -29.57 32.73 -2.35
C GLU A 15 -30.98 32.25 -2.70
N ALA A 16 -31.64 31.60 -1.75
CA ALA A 16 -33.01 31.14 -1.89
C ALA A 16 -33.93 31.87 -0.91
N PRO A 17 -35.21 32.13 -1.25
CA PRO A 17 -36.15 32.71 -0.30
C PRO A 17 -36.49 31.70 0.80
N ASP A 18 -36.69 32.15 2.04
CA ASP A 18 -36.93 31.27 3.21
C ASP A 18 -38.06 30.26 2.99
N GLY A 19 -39.12 30.63 2.24
CA GLY A 19 -40.24 29.73 1.93
C GLY A 19 -39.89 28.53 1.04
N SER A 20 -38.65 28.47 0.53
CA SER A 20 -38.13 27.35 -0.26
C SER A 20 -37.28 26.38 0.56
N GLY A 21 -37.09 26.62 1.86
CA GLY A 21 -36.44 25.67 2.77
C GLY A 21 -37.12 24.29 2.72
N GLY A 22 -36.31 23.24 2.63
CA GLY A 22 -36.79 21.85 2.57
C GLY A 22 -37.26 21.39 1.19
N ARG A 23 -37.22 22.26 0.18
CA ARG A 23 -37.61 21.95 -1.21
C ARG A 23 -36.38 21.71 -2.10
N TRP A 24 -36.62 21.02 -3.20
CA TRP A 24 -35.64 20.84 -4.27
C TRP A 24 -35.76 21.96 -5.30
N GLY A 25 -34.67 22.67 -5.54
CA GLY A 25 -34.53 23.70 -6.56
C GLY A 25 -33.54 23.33 -7.66
N ARG A 26 -33.34 24.24 -8.62
CA ARG A 26 -32.28 24.16 -9.63
C ARG A 26 -31.22 25.21 -9.36
N CYS A 27 -29.95 24.84 -9.48
CA CYS A 27 -28.85 25.78 -9.37
C CYS A 27 -28.85 26.76 -10.55
N PRO A 28 -28.74 28.09 -10.33
CA PRO A 28 -28.62 29.06 -11.43
C PRO A 28 -27.29 28.93 -12.20
N GLY A 29 -26.27 28.33 -11.59
CA GLY A 29 -24.93 28.23 -12.17
C GLY A 29 -24.63 26.97 -12.97
N CYS A 30 -25.20 25.82 -12.58
CA CYS A 30 -24.97 24.53 -13.27
C CYS A 30 -26.27 23.79 -13.64
N HIS A 31 -27.43 24.36 -13.31
CA HIS A 31 -28.76 23.78 -13.52
C HIS A 31 -29.01 22.41 -12.88
N GLY A 32 -28.06 21.90 -12.08
CA GLY A 32 -28.20 20.70 -11.28
C GLY A 32 -29.32 20.86 -10.24
N LYS A 33 -29.93 19.73 -9.88
CA LYS A 33 -30.93 19.66 -8.81
C LYS A 33 -30.23 19.83 -7.46
N VAL A 34 -30.66 20.79 -6.66
CA VAL A 34 -30.05 21.11 -5.36
C VAL A 34 -31.12 21.19 -4.28
N TYR A 35 -30.81 20.66 -3.10
CA TYR A 35 -31.66 20.76 -1.92
C TYR A 35 -31.41 22.08 -1.20
N ILE A 36 -32.47 22.83 -0.89
CA ILE A 36 -32.39 24.08 -0.13
C ILE A 36 -32.50 23.71 1.36
N PRO A 37 -31.42 23.88 2.16
CA PRO A 37 -31.46 23.53 3.57
C PRO A 37 -32.45 24.43 4.31
N THR A 38 -33.21 23.87 5.26
CA THR A 38 -33.95 24.66 6.25
C THR A 38 -32.96 25.18 7.29
N LEU A 39 -33.09 26.46 7.67
CA LEU A 39 -32.34 27.03 8.80
C LEU A 39 -32.95 26.68 10.15
N ASP A 40 -33.94 25.78 10.19
CA ASP A 40 -34.54 25.32 11.43
C ASP A 40 -33.42 24.77 12.31
N GLN A 41 -33.22 25.45 13.44
CA GLN A 41 -32.18 25.22 14.44
C GLN A 41 -32.33 23.87 15.15
N ASP A 42 -33.21 23.00 14.66
CA ASP A 42 -33.42 21.63 15.11
C ASP A 42 -32.47 20.66 14.41
N VAL A 43 -31.25 21.09 14.03
CA VAL A 43 -30.11 20.17 14.09
C VAL A 43 -29.95 19.89 15.58
N GLN A 44 -30.77 18.97 16.11
CA GLN A 44 -30.60 18.44 17.44
C GLN A 44 -29.14 18.01 17.50
N ASP A 45 -28.35 18.74 18.28
CA ASP A 45 -27.01 18.32 18.65
C ASP A 45 -27.11 16.84 18.93
N LEU A 46 -26.39 16.03 18.15
CA LEU A 46 -26.48 14.60 18.24
C LEU A 46 -26.00 14.24 19.64
N LYS A 47 -26.95 14.04 20.56
CA LYS A 47 -26.65 13.75 21.96
C LYS A 47 -25.99 12.38 21.97
N LEU A 48 -24.68 12.36 22.19
CA LEU A 48 -23.94 11.13 22.36
C LEU A 48 -24.58 10.37 23.53
N ALA A 49 -24.78 9.07 23.35
CA ALA A 49 -25.18 8.22 24.45
C ALA A 49 -24.10 8.27 25.55
N PRO A 50 -24.49 8.20 26.85
CA PRO A 50 -23.53 8.07 27.93
C PRO A 50 -22.61 6.87 27.71
N LEU A 51 -21.33 7.04 28.05
CA LEU A 51 -20.34 5.96 27.98
C LEU A 51 -20.66 4.93 29.06
N ASP A 52 -20.78 3.66 28.67
CA ASP A 52 -20.89 2.55 29.62
C ASP A 52 -19.49 2.17 30.13
N GLU A 53 -19.21 2.49 31.40
CA GLU A 53 -17.92 2.23 32.04
C GLU A 53 -17.49 0.76 31.97
N SER A 54 -18.46 -0.17 31.92
CA SER A 54 -18.19 -1.60 31.86
C SER A 54 -17.66 -2.05 30.50
N GLU A 55 -18.16 -1.46 29.41
CA GLU A 55 -17.67 -1.71 28.06
C GLU A 55 -16.30 -1.08 27.85
N GLU A 56 -16.08 0.12 28.41
CA GLU A 56 -14.76 0.76 28.38
C GLU A 56 -13.71 -0.07 29.10
N TYR A 57 -14.04 -0.62 30.28
CA TYR A 57 -13.12 -1.48 31.02
C TYR A 57 -12.75 -2.73 30.20
N ARG A 58 -13.74 -3.41 29.62
CA ARG A 58 -13.50 -4.58 28.75
C ARG A 58 -12.64 -4.22 27.54
N ARG A 59 -12.90 -3.07 26.90
CA ARG A 59 -12.13 -2.60 25.74
C ARG A 59 -10.68 -2.33 26.11
N ARG A 60 -10.43 -1.70 27.27
CA ARG A 60 -9.06 -1.46 27.78
C ARG A 60 -8.34 -2.76 28.11
N GLN A 61 -9.03 -3.72 28.70
CA GLN A 61 -8.47 -5.03 29.00
C GLN A 61 -8.05 -5.76 27.71
N MET A 62 -8.93 -5.84 26.71
CA MET A 62 -8.62 -6.43 25.41
C MET A 62 -7.44 -5.74 24.72
N MET A 63 -7.35 -4.41 24.81
CA MET A 63 -6.21 -3.64 24.28
C MET A 63 -4.89 -3.97 25.00
N ALA A 64 -4.92 -4.14 26.33
CA ALA A 64 -3.74 -4.52 27.09
C ALA A 64 -3.28 -5.95 26.77
N GLU A 65 -4.22 -6.89 26.63
CA GLU A 65 -3.93 -8.27 26.24
C GLU A 65 -3.35 -8.35 24.82
N THR A 66 -3.96 -7.65 23.86
CA THR A 66 -3.44 -7.59 22.48
C THR A 66 -2.04 -6.99 22.44
N PHE A 67 -1.80 -5.90 23.18
CA PHE A 67 -0.47 -5.29 23.27
C PHE A 67 0.57 -6.26 23.84
N ALA A 68 0.27 -6.95 24.94
CA ALA A 68 1.17 -7.92 25.55
C ALA A 68 1.53 -9.06 24.58
N ILE A 69 0.54 -9.61 23.88
CA ILE A 69 0.75 -10.67 22.88
C ILE A 69 1.62 -10.15 21.72
N THR A 70 1.37 -8.92 21.24
CA THR A 70 2.18 -8.36 20.15
C THR A 70 3.64 -8.18 20.53
N GLU A 71 3.94 -7.75 21.76
CA GLU A 71 5.33 -7.66 22.23
C GLU A 71 6.00 -9.03 22.33
N GLU A 72 5.27 -10.05 22.78
CA GLU A 72 5.76 -11.42 22.87
C GLU A 72 6.13 -11.97 21.50
N ILE A 73 5.25 -11.83 20.50
CA ILE A 73 5.51 -12.25 19.11
C ILE A 73 6.74 -11.54 18.53
N LEU A 74 6.89 -10.23 18.78
CA LEU A 74 8.05 -9.47 18.30
C LEU A 74 9.36 -9.96 18.94
N LYS A 75 9.34 -10.33 20.22
CA LYS A 75 10.49 -10.89 20.92
C LYS A 75 10.82 -12.29 20.41
N GLU A 76 9.84 -13.18 20.23
CA GLU A 76 10.06 -14.52 19.67
C GLU A 76 10.65 -14.49 18.26
N LYS A 77 10.12 -13.61 17.40
CA LYS A 77 10.61 -13.41 16.03
C LYS A 77 12.02 -12.80 15.98
N SER A 78 12.51 -12.22 17.09
CA SER A 78 13.86 -11.65 17.19
C SER A 78 14.94 -12.68 17.57
N THR A 79 14.59 -13.97 17.69
CA THR A 79 15.62 -15.01 17.70
C THR A 79 16.38 -14.98 16.37
N PRO A 80 17.70 -14.73 16.37
CA PRO A 80 18.48 -14.85 15.15
C PRO A 80 18.31 -16.27 14.67
N ILE A 81 17.94 -16.42 13.40
CA ILE A 81 18.01 -17.67 12.67
C ILE A 81 19.35 -18.30 13.02
N THR A 82 19.34 -19.38 13.81
CA THR A 82 20.54 -20.14 14.11
C THR A 82 21.00 -20.73 12.79
N GLU A 83 22.02 -20.08 12.24
CA GLU A 83 22.82 -20.54 11.13
C GLU A 83 23.33 -21.95 11.46
N ASP A 84 22.82 -22.96 10.75
CA ASP A 84 23.60 -24.18 10.55
C ASP A 84 24.55 -23.92 9.36
N GLN A 85 25.84 -23.87 9.70
CA GLN A 85 27.06 -24.00 8.87
C GLN A 85 27.84 -22.72 8.49
N THR A 86 28.60 -22.25 9.50
CA THR A 86 29.89 -21.51 9.63
C THR A 86 30.92 -21.50 8.48
N PRO A 87 32.06 -20.72 8.57
CA PRO A 87 32.39 -19.54 9.42
C PRO A 87 33.04 -18.36 8.62
N THR A 88 33.14 -17.13 9.14
CA THR A 88 34.39 -16.56 9.71
C THR A 88 34.19 -15.10 10.18
N GLN A 89 34.37 -14.88 11.48
CA GLN A 89 34.91 -13.72 12.22
C GLN A 89 34.64 -12.27 11.75
N LEU A 90 33.96 -11.52 12.62
CA LEU A 90 34.07 -10.05 12.79
C LEU A 90 35.33 -9.73 13.64
N PRO A 91 35.84 -8.47 13.73
CA PRO A 91 35.20 -7.20 13.34
C PRO A 91 36.14 -6.19 12.63
N ASP A 92 35.61 -5.37 11.72
CA ASP A 92 35.99 -3.96 11.69
C ASP A 92 34.97 -3.11 10.92
N ALA A 93 34.77 -1.90 11.42
CA ALA A 93 33.94 -0.90 10.76
C ALA A 93 34.62 -0.39 9.48
N LEU A 94 33.78 0.07 8.54
CA LEU A 94 34.06 0.82 7.31
C LEU A 94 34.03 -0.01 6.00
N VAL A 95 33.03 0.36 5.19
CA VAL A 95 32.81 -0.03 3.78
C VAL A 95 32.33 -1.48 3.59
N MET A 96 31.01 -1.67 3.49
CA MET A 96 30.45 -2.92 2.96
C MET A 96 30.74 -2.98 1.45
N PRO A 97 31.54 -3.93 0.95
CA PRO A 97 31.37 -4.39 -0.41
C PRO A 97 30.11 -5.25 -0.42
N LEU A 98 29.18 -4.99 -1.34
CA LEU A 98 28.04 -5.87 -1.59
C LEU A 98 28.51 -7.33 -1.60
N PRO A 99 27.85 -8.26 -0.89
CA PRO A 99 28.15 -9.67 -1.03
C PRO A 99 28.04 -10.01 -2.51
N ARG A 100 29.04 -10.69 -3.06
CA ARG A 100 29.01 -11.20 -4.42
C ARG A 100 27.88 -12.24 -4.47
N MET A 101 26.66 -11.80 -4.76
CA MET A 101 25.54 -12.71 -5.01
C MET A 101 25.96 -13.62 -6.16
N SER A 102 25.78 -14.93 -5.96
CA SER A 102 26.00 -15.89 -7.02
C SER A 102 24.96 -15.70 -8.12
N ASP A 103 25.31 -16.03 -9.37
CA ASP A 103 24.39 -15.90 -10.51
C ASP A 103 23.07 -16.66 -10.29
N ALA A 104 23.07 -17.73 -9.49
CA ALA A 104 21.88 -18.51 -9.14
C ALA A 104 20.97 -17.77 -8.14
N GLU A 105 21.54 -17.11 -7.13
CA GLU A 105 20.78 -16.31 -6.16
C GLU A 105 20.19 -15.07 -6.82
N LEU A 106 20.94 -14.42 -7.72
CA LEU A 106 20.45 -13.27 -8.48
C LEU A 106 19.32 -13.67 -9.43
N ALA A 107 19.38 -14.85 -10.05
CA ALA A 107 18.29 -15.38 -10.86
C ALA A 107 17.02 -15.61 -10.03
N ASP A 108 17.15 -16.17 -8.83
CA ASP A 108 16.03 -16.37 -7.91
C ASP A 108 15.44 -15.03 -7.42
N GLU A 109 16.26 -14.01 -7.21
CA GLU A 109 15.80 -12.66 -6.85
C GLU A 109 15.01 -12.01 -8.00
N ILE A 110 15.50 -12.15 -9.24
CA ILE A 110 14.82 -11.65 -10.45
C ILE A 110 13.46 -12.35 -10.63
N VAL A 111 13.41 -13.68 -10.48
CA VAL A 111 12.15 -14.44 -10.57
C VAL A 111 11.17 -14.01 -9.48
N ARG A 112 11.67 -13.76 -8.26
CA ARG A 112 10.85 -13.28 -7.15
C ARG A 112 10.30 -11.89 -7.43
N TYR A 113 11.14 -10.97 -7.91
CA TYR A 113 10.72 -9.64 -8.33
C TYR A 113 9.59 -9.69 -9.35
N LEU A 114 9.75 -10.48 -10.43
CA LEU A 114 8.74 -10.59 -11.49
C LEU A 114 7.39 -11.10 -10.97
N ARG A 115 7.40 -12.02 -10.00
CA ARG A 115 6.18 -12.47 -9.29
C ARG A 115 5.57 -11.40 -8.39
N MET A 116 6.38 -10.70 -7.60
CA MET A 116 5.86 -9.67 -6.70
C MET A 116 5.18 -8.53 -7.48
N VAL A 117 5.75 -8.16 -8.63
CA VAL A 117 5.10 -7.17 -9.51
C VAL A 117 3.82 -7.73 -10.16
N SER A 118 3.77 -9.02 -10.52
CA SER A 118 2.53 -9.61 -11.05
C SER A 118 1.43 -9.73 -10.00
N ASP A 119 1.80 -9.99 -8.75
CA ASP A 119 0.88 -10.22 -7.63
C ASP A 119 0.40 -8.90 -6.99
N GLY A 120 1.00 -7.76 -7.37
CA GLY A 120 0.65 -6.42 -6.88
C GLY A 120 1.38 -5.98 -5.61
N ASP A 121 2.37 -6.75 -5.15
CA ASP A 121 3.20 -6.46 -3.97
C ASP A 121 4.34 -5.48 -4.32
N LEU A 122 3.99 -4.22 -4.61
CA LEU A 122 4.92 -3.21 -5.12
C LEU A 122 6.02 -2.83 -4.12
N GLU A 123 5.72 -2.75 -2.82
CA GLU A 123 6.70 -2.37 -1.79
C GLU A 123 7.86 -3.37 -1.71
N LYS A 124 7.55 -4.69 -1.71
CA LYS A 124 8.58 -5.74 -1.70
C LYS A 124 9.33 -5.81 -3.03
N ALA A 125 8.62 -5.54 -4.13
CA ALA A 125 9.23 -5.49 -5.46
C ALA A 125 10.26 -4.36 -5.57
N GLU A 126 10.02 -3.19 -4.98
CA GLU A 126 11.01 -2.10 -4.96
C GLU A 126 12.29 -2.51 -4.23
N MET A 127 12.17 -3.14 -3.05
CA MET A 127 13.34 -3.60 -2.30
C MET A 127 14.16 -4.63 -3.08
N SER A 128 13.52 -5.59 -3.75
CA SER A 128 14.23 -6.55 -4.61
C SER A 128 14.81 -5.89 -5.87
N CYS A 129 14.15 -4.85 -6.40
CA CYS A 129 14.66 -4.09 -7.55
C CYS A 129 15.99 -3.41 -7.21
N ASP A 130 16.11 -2.80 -6.02
CA ASP A 130 17.34 -2.12 -5.60
C ASP A 130 18.53 -3.09 -5.51
N ILE A 131 18.27 -4.32 -5.03
CA ILE A 131 19.27 -5.40 -4.99
C ILE A 131 19.69 -5.80 -6.41
N ILE A 132 18.73 -5.95 -7.33
CA ILE A 132 19.01 -6.34 -8.72
C ILE A 132 19.80 -5.24 -9.47
N VAL A 133 19.44 -3.97 -9.28
CA VAL A 133 20.11 -2.81 -9.89
C VAL A 133 21.56 -2.69 -9.41
N ALA A 134 21.83 -3.03 -8.14
CA ALA A 134 23.20 -3.08 -7.61
C ALA A 134 24.11 -4.07 -8.37
N HIS A 135 23.54 -5.09 -9.02
CA HIS A 135 24.26 -6.13 -9.79
C HIS A 135 24.15 -5.98 -11.31
N GLY A 136 23.93 -4.75 -11.81
CA GLY A 136 23.45 -4.46 -13.16
C GLY A 136 23.96 -5.32 -14.33
N LYS A 137 25.28 -5.48 -14.52
CA LYS A 137 25.79 -6.30 -15.65
C LYS A 137 25.39 -7.78 -15.55
N GLN A 138 25.48 -8.37 -14.36
CA GLN A 138 25.10 -9.77 -14.14
C GLN A 138 23.58 -9.94 -14.25
N ALA A 139 22.81 -8.95 -13.77
CA ALA A 139 21.35 -8.96 -13.88
C ALA A 139 20.89 -8.92 -15.35
N LEU A 140 21.52 -8.12 -16.20
CA LEU A 140 21.20 -8.06 -17.63
C LEU A 140 21.45 -9.40 -18.34
N ASP A 141 22.60 -10.05 -18.09
CA ASP A 141 22.94 -11.34 -18.68
C ASP A 141 21.94 -12.45 -18.29
N ILE A 142 21.47 -12.42 -17.04
CA ILE A 142 20.45 -13.35 -16.54
C ILE A 142 19.08 -13.05 -17.14
N LEU A 143 18.69 -11.77 -17.26
CA LEU A 143 17.44 -11.36 -17.89
C LEU A 143 17.39 -11.72 -19.37
N ASP A 144 18.51 -11.65 -20.08
CA ASP A 144 18.61 -12.11 -21.47
C ASP A 144 18.45 -13.63 -21.56
N ARG A 145 19.05 -14.38 -20.62
CA ARG A 145 18.89 -15.84 -20.56
C ARG A 145 17.44 -16.26 -20.29
N ILE A 146 16.77 -15.58 -19.36
CA ILE A 146 15.35 -15.82 -19.02
C ILE A 146 14.42 -15.49 -20.21
N ALA A 147 14.71 -14.42 -20.94
CA ALA A 147 13.94 -14.03 -22.13
C ALA A 147 14.09 -15.03 -23.30
N LEU A 148 15.25 -15.71 -23.39
CA LEU A 148 15.55 -16.70 -24.43
C LEU A 148 15.01 -18.10 -24.12
N SER A 149 14.92 -18.48 -22.85
CA SER A 149 14.27 -19.74 -22.43
C SER A 149 12.75 -19.61 -22.56
N GLN A 150 12.20 -19.94 -23.75
CA GLN A 150 10.79 -19.80 -24.12
C GLN A 150 9.76 -20.59 -23.28
N ILE A 151 10.17 -21.21 -22.17
CA ILE A 151 9.28 -21.87 -21.22
C ILE A 151 9.67 -21.32 -19.84
N PRO A 152 8.80 -20.56 -19.17
CA PRO A 152 9.14 -20.03 -17.85
C PRO A 152 9.40 -21.21 -16.93
N ASP A 153 10.45 -21.12 -16.12
CA ASP A 153 10.64 -21.97 -14.94
C ASP A 153 9.27 -22.18 -14.27
N GLN A 154 9.01 -23.37 -13.73
CA GLN A 154 7.74 -23.73 -13.06
C GLN A 154 7.26 -22.66 -12.06
N ARG A 155 8.18 -21.80 -11.61
CA ARG A 155 7.96 -20.62 -10.79
C ARG A 155 7.20 -19.49 -11.53
N LEU A 156 7.47 -19.18 -12.79
CA LEU A 156 6.81 -18.08 -13.53
C LEU A 156 5.52 -18.49 -14.28
N ALA A 157 5.05 -19.73 -14.11
CA ALA A 157 3.92 -20.31 -14.85
C ALA A 157 2.56 -19.61 -14.67
N GLY A 158 2.41 -18.69 -13.70
CA GLY A 158 1.18 -17.93 -13.45
C GLY A 158 1.06 -16.62 -14.23
N ILE A 159 2.13 -16.16 -14.89
CA ILE A 159 2.20 -14.84 -15.52
C ILE A 159 2.00 -14.98 -17.03
N PRO A 160 1.04 -14.27 -17.66
CA PRO A 160 0.89 -14.26 -19.11
C PRO A 160 2.20 -13.82 -19.81
N PRO A 161 2.58 -14.47 -20.94
CA PRO A 161 3.89 -14.23 -21.58
C PRO A 161 4.07 -12.78 -22.05
N HIS A 162 3.00 -12.13 -22.48
CA HIS A 162 3.02 -10.72 -22.86
C HIS A 162 3.32 -9.80 -21.66
N VAL A 163 2.75 -10.10 -20.50
CA VAL A 163 3.00 -9.36 -19.25
C VAL A 163 4.44 -9.56 -18.81
N LEU A 164 4.93 -10.81 -18.81
CA LEU A 164 6.30 -11.14 -18.47
C LEU A 164 7.31 -10.38 -19.36
N SER A 165 7.06 -10.31 -20.67
CA SER A 165 7.91 -9.57 -21.60
C SER A 165 7.92 -8.05 -21.32
N GLY A 166 6.79 -7.48 -20.89
CA GLY A 166 6.69 -6.09 -20.45
C GLY A 166 7.48 -5.85 -19.17
N LEU A 167 7.30 -6.70 -18.16
CA LEU A 167 8.00 -6.61 -16.87
C LEU A 167 9.53 -6.73 -17.03
N ILE A 168 10.00 -7.63 -17.89
CA ILE A 168 11.44 -7.75 -18.20
C ILE A 168 11.96 -6.47 -18.84
N ARG A 169 11.19 -5.84 -19.74
CA ARG A 169 11.58 -4.57 -20.37
C ARG A 169 11.64 -3.43 -19.36
N ASP A 170 10.67 -3.37 -18.44
CA ASP A 170 10.61 -2.34 -17.41
C ASP A 170 11.77 -2.48 -16.42
N LEU A 171 12.11 -3.71 -16.03
CA LEU A 171 13.27 -3.98 -15.18
C LEU A 171 14.59 -3.61 -15.87
N ARG A 172 14.74 -3.91 -17.17
CA ARG A 172 15.91 -3.47 -17.96
C ARG A 172 16.04 -1.95 -18.07
N ALA A 173 14.93 -1.22 -18.04
CA ALA A 173 14.97 0.25 -18.08
C ALA A 173 15.41 0.88 -16.75
N LYS A 174 15.35 0.12 -15.65
CA LYS A 174 15.73 0.54 -14.30
C LYS A 174 17.18 0.19 -13.92
N ILE A 175 17.79 -0.76 -14.62
CA ILE A 175 19.20 -1.17 -14.48
C ILE A 175 20.09 -0.26 -15.33
#